data_AF-A0A357FKA6-F1
#
_entry.id   AF-A0A357FKA6-F1
#
_cell.length_a   1.000
_cell.length_b   1.000
_cell.length_c   1.000
_cell.angle_alpha   90.00
_cell.angle_beta   90.00
_cell.angle_gamma   90.00
#
_symmetry.space_group_name_H-M   'P 1'
#
loop_
_entity.id
_entity.type
_entity.pdbx_description
1 polymer ?
#
loop_
_entity_poly.entity_id
_entity_poly.type
_entity_poly.pdbx_seq_one_letter_code
_entity_poly.pdbx_strand_id
1 'polypeptide(L)'
;MQRVACKETSDWFRTLHRTHGVTLHKGLRLSHFESEDGLLTSATMSGGSVIEANTALVGIGISLNDTLAWPFALVVADGVVVGALCQTRDPDIYVVGD
;
A
#
# COMPACT_ATOMS: atom_id res chain seq x y z
N MET A 1 8.70 -7.56 8.59
CA MET A 1 9.49 -6.83 7.58
C MET A 1 9.64 -5.39 8.01
N GLN A 2 10.88 -4.90 8.13
CA GLN A 2 11.21 -3.47 8.17
C GLN A 2 11.65 -3.12 6.75
N ARG A 3 10.82 -2.43 5.97
CA ARG A 3 11.09 -2.16 4.54
C ARG A 3 11.75 -0.81 4.29
N VAL A 4 11.52 0.17 5.16
CA VAL A 4 11.89 1.58 4.90
C VAL A 4 12.65 2.18 6.07
N ALA A 5 12.08 2.15 7.27
CA ALA A 5 12.68 2.74 8.46
C ALA A 5 13.31 1.68 9.38
N CYS A 6 14.40 2.06 10.06
CA CYS A 6 15.00 1.25 11.11
C CYS A 6 14.10 1.15 12.35
N LYS A 7 14.49 0.29 13.30
CA LYS A 7 13.73 0.04 14.52
C LYS A 7 13.58 1.31 15.36
N GLU A 8 14.65 2.07 15.52
CA GLU A 8 14.74 3.28 16.36
C GLU A 8 13.77 4.34 15.86
N THR A 9 13.76 4.59 14.55
CA THR A 9 12.82 5.53 13.91
C THR A 9 11.37 5.06 14.10
N SER A 10 11.11 3.77 13.89
CA SER A 10 9.78 3.20 14.04
C SER A 10 9.25 3.30 15.48
N ASP A 11 10.12 3.09 16.47
CA ASP A 11 9.76 3.19 17.89
C ASP A 11 9.48 4.62 18.34
N TRP A 12 10.24 5.58 17.80
CA TRP A 12 9.99 6.99 18.05
C TRP A 12 8.60 7.40 17.53
N PHE A 13 8.27 7.10 16.26
CA PHE A 13 6.95 7.42 15.70
C PHE A 13 5.82 6.68 16.41
N ARG A 14 6.03 5.43 16.84
CA ARG A 14 5.05 4.67 17.62
C ARG A 14 4.70 5.40 18.91
N THR A 15 5.71 5.96 19.59
CA THR A 15 5.51 6.75 20.80
C THR A 15 4.77 8.04 20.49
N LEU A 16 5.19 8.78 19.46
CA LEU A 16 4.54 10.02 19.02
C LEU A 16 3.03 9.83 18.79
N HIS A 17 2.65 8.83 17.98
CA HIS A 17 1.24 8.56 17.68
C HIS A 17 0.43 8.23 18.93
N ARG A 18 0.99 7.41 19.84
CA ARG A 18 0.35 7.06 21.11
C ARG A 18 0.17 8.28 22.03
N THR A 19 1.15 9.18 22.08
CA THR A 19 1.05 10.45 22.83
C THR A 19 -0.07 11.34 22.30
N HIS A 20 -0.40 11.23 21.02
CA HIS A 20 -1.55 11.90 20.40
C HIS A 20 -2.86 11.08 20.44
N GLY A 21 -2.93 10.01 21.23
CA GLY A 21 -4.15 9.23 21.44
C GLY A 21 -4.46 8.20 20.34
N VAL A 22 -3.54 7.95 19.41
CA VAL A 22 -3.74 6.94 18.36
C VAL A 22 -3.55 5.53 18.91
N THR A 23 -4.56 4.68 18.72
CA THR A 23 -4.48 3.25 19.02
C THR A 23 -3.83 2.50 17.85
N LEU A 24 -2.65 1.92 18.10
CA LEU A 24 -1.90 1.17 17.10
C LEU A 24 -2.16 -0.34 17.25
N HIS A 25 -2.94 -0.90 16.33
CA HIS A 25 -3.12 -2.34 16.20
C HIS A 25 -2.07 -2.93 15.26
N LYS A 26 -1.32 -3.94 15.71
CA LYS A 26 -0.25 -4.59 14.93
C LYS A 26 -0.55 -6.06 14.74
N GLY A 27 -0.04 -6.65 13.66
CA GLY A 27 -0.23 -8.07 13.37
C GLY A 27 -1.68 -8.44 13.05
N LEU A 28 -2.55 -7.45 12.84
CA LEU A 28 -3.89 -7.65 12.33
C LEU A 28 -3.88 -7.53 10.81
N ARG A 29 -4.77 -8.28 10.18
CA ARG A 29 -5.05 -8.19 8.75
C ARG A 29 -6.54 -7.94 8.59
N LEU A 30 -6.91 -6.95 7.79
CA LEU A 30 -8.30 -6.71 7.42
C LEU A 30 -8.82 -7.90 6.62
N SER A 31 -10.01 -8.40 6.98
CA SER A 31 -10.75 -9.38 6.18
C SER A 31 -11.72 -8.67 5.25
N HIS A 32 -12.63 -7.87 5.82
CA HIS A 32 -13.63 -7.08 5.09
C HIS A 32 -14.18 -5.97 5.97
N PHE A 33 -14.87 -5.03 5.35
CA PHE A 33 -15.65 -3.99 6.01
C PHE A 33 -17.10 -4.43 6.16
N GLU A 34 -17.71 -4.07 7.28
CA GLU A 34 -19.15 -4.18 7.50
C GLU A 34 -19.81 -2.86 7.13
N SER A 35 -21.02 -2.92 6.57
CA SER A 35 -21.79 -1.74 6.22
C SER A 35 -23.27 -1.91 6.49
N GLU A 36 -23.93 -0.83 6.89
CA GLU A 36 -25.38 -0.72 7.04
C GLU A 36 -25.86 0.47 6.21
N ASP A 37 -26.89 0.29 5.38
CA ASP A 37 -27.41 1.31 4.45
C ASP A 37 -26.34 1.97 3.56
N GLY A 38 -25.30 1.20 3.19
CA GLY A 38 -24.18 1.67 2.37
C GLY A 38 -23.13 2.51 3.12
N LEU A 39 -23.27 2.65 4.45
CA LEU A 39 -22.31 3.35 5.31
C LEU A 39 -21.43 2.34 6.05
N LEU A 40 -20.14 2.65 6.15
CA LEU A 40 -19.20 1.85 6.95
C LEU A 40 -19.61 1.88 8.42
N THR A 41 -19.65 0.71 9.06
CA THR A 41 -19.93 0.59 10.50
C THR A 41 -18.76 -0.02 11.26
N SER A 42 -18.05 -0.96 10.65
CA SER A 42 -16.87 -1.58 11.27
C SER A 42 -15.94 -2.27 10.27
N ALA A 43 -14.76 -2.67 10.76
CA ALA A 43 -13.79 -3.46 10.04
C ALA A 43 -13.53 -4.78 10.79
N THR A 44 -13.78 -5.90 10.12
CA THR A 44 -13.56 -7.23 10.69
C THR A 44 -12.19 -7.74 10.26
N MET A 45 -11.37 -8.11 11.23
CA MET A 45 -10.02 -8.64 11.02
C MET A 45 -10.07 -10.15 10.76
N SER A 46 -9.04 -10.69 10.10
CA SER A 46 -8.95 -12.13 9.80
C SER A 46 -8.92 -13.04 11.03
N GLY A 47 -8.61 -12.49 12.22
CA GLY A 47 -8.68 -13.19 13.50
C GLY A 47 -10.04 -13.09 14.21
N GLY A 48 -11.05 -12.51 13.56
CA GLY A 48 -12.41 -12.34 14.10
C GLY A 48 -12.62 -11.10 14.98
N SER A 49 -11.56 -10.37 15.34
CA SER A 49 -11.70 -9.11 16.08
C SER A 49 -12.33 -8.03 15.20
N VAL A 50 -13.22 -7.22 15.78
CA VAL A 50 -13.92 -6.13 15.09
C VAL A 50 -13.43 -4.77 15.61
N ILE A 51 -13.23 -3.83 14.69
CA ILE A 51 -12.92 -2.42 15.00
C ILE A 51 -14.07 -1.56 14.48
N GLU A 52 -14.82 -0.93 15.38
CA GLU A 52 -15.87 0.02 15.00
C GLU A 52 -15.27 1.28 14.39
N ALA A 53 -15.77 1.68 13.23
CA ALA A 53 -15.35 2.88 12.53
C ALA A 53 -16.41 3.27 11.50
N ASN A 54 -16.65 4.56 11.35
CA ASN A 54 -17.56 5.10 10.32
C ASN A 54 -16.84 5.60 9.07
N THR A 55 -15.50 5.68 9.12
CA THR A 55 -14.64 6.10 8.02
C THR A 55 -13.38 5.23 8.00
N ALA A 56 -12.93 4.84 6.80
CA ALA A 56 -11.68 4.12 6.62
C ALA A 56 -10.80 4.82 5.58
N LEU A 57 -9.53 5.00 5.91
CA LEU A 57 -8.48 5.38 4.97
C LEU A 57 -7.60 4.15 4.71
N VAL A 58 -7.56 3.68 3.46
CA VAL A 58 -6.85 2.46 3.09
C VAL A 58 -5.53 2.79 2.40
N GLY A 59 -4.41 2.45 3.03
CA GLY A 59 -3.07 2.60 2.48
C GLY A 59 -2.28 1.30 2.59
N ILE A 60 -2.51 0.36 1.68
CA ILE A 60 -1.93 -1.01 1.73
C ILE A 60 -0.92 -1.31 0.61
N GLY A 61 -0.50 -0.29 -0.12
CA GLY A 61 0.39 -0.40 -1.28
C GLY A 61 -0.20 0.26 -2.51
N ILE A 62 0.56 0.21 -3.60
CA ILE A 62 0.16 0.70 -4.92
C ILE A 62 0.17 -0.46 -5.91
N SER A 63 -0.55 -0.30 -7.01
CA SER A 63 -0.39 -1.12 -8.22
C SER A 63 0.09 -0.20 -9.33
N LEU A 64 1.06 -0.65 -10.10
CA LEU A 64 1.69 0.17 -11.13
C LEU A 64 0.80 0.22 -12.37
N ASN A 65 0.83 1.37 -13.05
CA ASN A 65 -0.02 1.63 -14.21
C ASN A 65 0.65 1.14 -15.51
N ASP A 66 1.02 -0.14 -15.54
CA ASP A 66 1.79 -0.73 -16.64
C ASP A 66 0.96 -1.21 -17.83
N THR A 67 -0.36 -1.03 -17.80
CA THR A 67 -1.28 -1.52 -18.86
C THR A 67 -1.01 -0.90 -20.22
N LEU A 68 -0.53 0.35 -20.26
CA LEU A 68 -0.12 1.02 -21.51
C LEU A 68 1.05 0.30 -22.19
N ALA A 69 1.85 -0.45 -21.45
CA ALA A 69 3.03 -1.14 -21.96
C ALA A 69 2.70 -2.43 -22.74
N TRP A 70 1.52 -3.02 -22.49
CA TRP A 70 1.16 -4.33 -23.03
C TRP A 70 1.02 -4.34 -24.57
N PRO A 71 0.37 -3.36 -25.22
CA PRO A 71 0.25 -3.33 -26.68
C PRO A 71 1.60 -3.18 -27.40
N PHE A 72 2.60 -2.60 -26.72
CA PHE A 72 3.94 -2.38 -27.26
C PHE A 72 4.90 -3.54 -26.97
N ALA A 73 4.41 -4.65 -26.42
CA ALA A 73 5.19 -5.84 -26.05
C ALA A 73 6.42 -5.51 -25.18
N LEU A 74 6.33 -4.45 -24.37
CA LEU A 74 7.37 -4.10 -23.42
C LEU A 74 7.44 -5.15 -22.30
N VAL A 75 8.63 -5.36 -21.77
CA VAL A 75 8.83 -6.28 -20.66
C VAL A 75 8.31 -5.65 -19.37
N VAL A 76 7.40 -6.34 -18.68
CA VAL A 76 6.76 -5.87 -17.45
C VAL A 76 6.98 -6.88 -16.32
N ALA A 77 7.36 -6.41 -15.14
CA ALA A 77 7.58 -7.22 -13.94
C ALA A 77 7.40 -6.37 -12.67
N ASP A 78 6.14 -6.10 -12.29
CA ASP A 78 5.79 -5.08 -11.30
C ASP A 78 6.37 -3.72 -11.74
N GLY A 79 5.87 -3.23 -12.88
CA GLY A 79 6.38 -2.05 -13.59
C GLY A 79 7.13 -2.39 -14.88
N VAL A 80 7.34 -1.39 -15.74
CA VAL A 80 8.06 -1.58 -17.01
C VAL A 80 9.55 -1.73 -16.74
N VAL A 81 10.15 -2.78 -17.28
CA VAL A 81 11.58 -3.07 -17.11
C VAL A 81 12.41 -2.15 -18.00
N VAL A 82 13.34 -1.44 -17.38
CA VAL A 82 14.23 -0.48 -18.05
C VAL A 82 15.69 -0.68 -17.65
N GLY A 83 16.60 -0.18 -18.49
CA GLY A 83 18.02 -0.10 -18.19
C GLY A 83 18.38 1.05 -17.24
N ALA A 84 19.68 1.21 -16.97
CA ALA A 84 20.19 2.24 -16.05
C ALA A 84 19.88 3.69 -16.46
N LEU A 85 19.56 3.92 -17.75
CA LEU A 85 19.15 5.22 -18.30
C LEU A 85 17.63 5.33 -18.47
N CYS A 86 16.85 4.48 -17.82
CA CYS A 86 15.39 4.44 -17.91
C CYS A 86 14.84 4.10 -19.32
N GLN A 87 15.69 3.62 -20.21
CA GLN A 87 15.33 3.22 -21.57
C GLN A 87 14.81 1.77 -21.60
N THR A 88 13.81 1.50 -22.44
CA THR A 88 13.34 0.14 -22.71
C THR A 88 14.24 -0.56 -23.74
N ARG A 89 13.80 -1.70 -24.29
CA ARG A 89 14.47 -2.33 -25.44
C ARG A 89 14.24 -1.58 -26.75
N ASP A 90 13.14 -0.83 -26.84
CA ASP A 90 12.94 0.12 -27.91
C ASP A 90 13.75 1.39 -27.57
N PRO A 91 14.71 1.80 -28.43
CA PRO A 91 15.60 2.92 -28.14
C PRO A 91 14.86 4.27 -28.03
N ASP A 92 13.64 4.38 -28.56
CA ASP A 92 12.87 5.62 -28.56
C ASP A 92 11.90 5.70 -27.37
N ILE A 93 11.79 4.64 -26.56
CA ILE A 93 10.85 4.55 -25.44
C ILE A 93 11.59 4.52 -24.10
N TYR A 94 11.19 5.42 -23.21
CA TYR A 94 11.71 5.57 -21.85
C TYR A 94 10.56 5.53 -20.83
N VAL A 95 10.82 4.99 -19.64
CA VAL A 95 9.87 4.94 -18.52
C VAL A 95 10.55 5.40 -17.24
N VAL A 96 9.91 6.32 -16.52
CA VAL A 96 10.43 6.93 -15.28
C VAL A 96 9.35 7.02 -14.22
N GLY A 97 9.73 6.84 -12.96
CA GLY A 97 8.78 6.85 -11.84
C GLY A 97 8.12 5.49 -11.60
N ASP A 98 7.04 5.52 -10.84
CA ASP A 98 6.13 4.39 -10.61
C ASP A 98 5.27 4.10 -11.86
#